data_AF-A0A2S8GHN9-F1
#
_entry.id   AF-A0A2S8GHN9-F1
#
_cell.length_a   1.000
_cell.length_b   1.000
_cell.length_c   1.000
_cell.angle_alpha   90.00
_cell.angle_beta   90.00
_cell.angle_gamma   90.00
#
_symmetry.space_group_name_H-M   'P 1'
#
loop_
_entity.id
_entity.type
_entity.pdbx_description
1 polymer ?
#
loop_
_entity_poly.entity_id
_entity_poly.type
_entity_poly.pdbx_seq_one_letter_code
_entity_poly.pdbx_strand_id
1 'polypeptide(L)'
;MSWYASQIITSGNAGFVKTLQAVPAFKDRLFLLDEPIRKSWKAPEETYDVPADGLLFLRSICDPTSHISEWFEEDEIISTNAFAELEGADLAIDPRNLAQYELKEEPPIIPYLDALRFAKRLSQTTNTTVAYYYCYFWGGHPEVEFAWVFDDAERAFIRLVDPTPGANRLLAIGPTGAEDLYEDVLVKTMAALGCHLPGPYFYPHTRSYAWEEHRL
;
A
#
# COMPACT_ATOMS: atom_id res chain seq x y z
N MET A 1 -6.95 15.74 9.47
CA MET A 1 -7.64 14.81 8.54
C MET A 1 -7.07 13.44 8.84
N SER A 2 -7.90 12.44 9.11
CA SER A 2 -7.44 11.08 9.40
C SER A 2 -7.86 10.17 8.25
N TRP A 3 -6.97 9.31 7.81
CA TRP A 3 -7.26 8.28 6.82
C TRP A 3 -6.38 7.06 7.06
N TYR A 4 -6.76 5.96 6.45
CA TYR A 4 -6.08 4.69 6.56
C TYR A 4 -6.06 4.01 5.19
N ALA A 5 -4.94 3.36 4.87
CA ALA A 5 -4.83 2.51 3.70
C ALA A 5 -4.06 1.24 4.07
N SER A 6 -4.52 0.11 3.57
CA SER A 6 -3.81 -1.17 3.66
C SER A 6 -4.22 -1.99 2.46
N GLN A 7 -3.33 -2.11 1.48
CA GLN A 7 -3.70 -2.50 0.13
C GLN A 7 -2.51 -3.04 -0.66
N ILE A 8 -2.81 -3.93 -1.59
CA ILE A 8 -1.88 -4.32 -2.66
C ILE A 8 -2.20 -3.48 -3.90
N ILE A 9 -1.17 -2.95 -4.56
CA ILE A 9 -1.26 -2.08 -5.73
C ILE A 9 -0.38 -2.67 -6.83
N THR A 10 -0.88 -2.71 -8.06
CA THR A 10 -0.14 -3.18 -9.25
C THR A 10 -0.66 -2.47 -10.50
N SER A 11 -0.07 -2.74 -11.67
CA SER A 11 -0.62 -2.30 -12.96
C SER A 11 -1.98 -2.95 -13.24
N GLY A 12 -2.89 -2.22 -13.88
CA GLY A 12 -4.21 -2.73 -14.28
C GLY A 12 -4.24 -3.64 -15.52
N ASN A 13 -3.12 -4.25 -15.89
CA ASN A 13 -3.07 -5.18 -17.02
C ASN A 13 -4.09 -6.33 -16.84
N ALA A 14 -4.83 -6.65 -17.91
CA ALA A 14 -5.89 -7.65 -17.92
C ALA A 14 -5.49 -9.04 -17.37
N GLY A 15 -4.22 -9.42 -17.50
CA GLY A 15 -3.68 -10.64 -16.90
C GLY A 15 -3.75 -10.63 -15.38
N PHE A 16 -3.48 -9.50 -14.72
CA PHE A 16 -3.57 -9.34 -13.27
C PHE A 16 -5.00 -9.39 -12.79
N VAL A 17 -5.86 -8.61 -13.45
CA VAL A 17 -7.29 -8.56 -13.13
C VAL A 17 -7.85 -9.97 -13.11
N LYS A 18 -7.57 -10.76 -14.16
CA LYS A 18 -8.04 -12.15 -14.23
C LYS A 18 -7.47 -13.04 -13.13
N THR A 19 -6.17 -12.93 -12.84
CA THR A 19 -5.52 -13.72 -11.76
C THR A 19 -6.13 -13.42 -10.40
N LEU A 20 -6.36 -12.14 -10.09
CA LEU A 20 -6.93 -11.74 -8.81
C LEU A 20 -8.43 -12.05 -8.72
N GLN A 21 -9.20 -11.86 -9.79
CA GLN A 21 -10.62 -12.23 -9.85
C GLN A 21 -10.86 -13.74 -9.70
N ALA A 22 -9.86 -14.57 -10.02
CA ALA A 22 -9.94 -16.02 -9.81
C ALA A 22 -9.88 -16.42 -8.33
N VAL A 23 -9.46 -15.51 -7.44
CA VAL A 23 -9.46 -15.73 -5.98
C VAL A 23 -10.82 -15.28 -5.43
N PRO A 24 -11.67 -16.18 -4.91
CA PRO A 24 -13.03 -15.81 -4.49
C PRO A 24 -13.07 -14.69 -3.44
N ALA A 25 -12.09 -14.63 -2.55
CA ALA A 25 -11.99 -13.62 -1.51
C ALA A 25 -11.72 -12.19 -2.05
N PHE A 26 -11.27 -12.06 -3.31
CA PHE A 26 -10.87 -10.78 -3.90
C PHE A 26 -11.88 -10.22 -4.89
N LYS A 27 -12.85 -11.02 -5.32
CA LYS A 27 -13.74 -10.72 -6.45
C LYS A 27 -14.37 -9.33 -6.36
N ASP A 28 -14.92 -8.99 -5.20
CA ASP A 28 -15.58 -7.71 -4.95
C ASP A 28 -14.65 -6.74 -4.19
N ARG A 29 -13.34 -6.83 -4.40
CA ARG A 29 -12.33 -6.05 -3.66
C ARG A 29 -11.22 -5.52 -4.57
N LEU A 30 -11.49 -5.55 -5.86
CA LEU A 30 -10.59 -5.10 -6.92
C LEU A 30 -11.13 -3.82 -7.53
N PHE A 31 -10.27 -2.82 -7.62
CA PHE A 31 -10.61 -1.50 -8.11
C PHE A 31 -9.57 -1.01 -9.10
N LEU A 32 -10.00 -0.58 -10.27
CA LEU A 32 -9.13 -0.10 -11.35
C LEU A 32 -9.26 1.42 -11.50
N LEU A 33 -8.17 2.12 -11.26
CA LEU A 33 -8.04 3.54 -11.61
C LEU A 33 -7.31 3.61 -12.95
N ASP A 34 -8.02 3.84 -14.04
CA ASP A 34 -7.48 3.93 -15.41
C ASP A 34 -7.63 5.33 -16.04
N GLU A 35 -8.26 6.26 -15.33
CA GLU A 35 -8.36 7.66 -15.70
C GLU A 35 -7.51 8.57 -14.77
N PRO A 36 -6.99 9.70 -15.26
CA PRO A 36 -6.30 10.68 -14.42
C PRO A 36 -7.18 11.16 -13.27
N ILE A 37 -6.66 11.07 -12.05
CA ILE A 37 -7.41 11.45 -10.85
C ILE A 37 -7.28 12.96 -10.67
N ARG A 38 -8.41 13.66 -10.62
CA ARG A 38 -8.47 15.11 -10.47
C ARG A 38 -9.00 15.49 -9.09
N LYS A 39 -8.28 16.37 -8.38
CA LYS A 39 -8.75 16.93 -7.10
C LYS A 39 -8.76 18.46 -7.14
N SER A 40 -9.97 19.03 -7.00
CA SER A 40 -10.23 20.47 -7.22
C SER A 40 -10.20 21.35 -5.96
N TRP A 41 -9.85 20.83 -4.78
CA TRP A 41 -9.95 21.62 -3.52
C TRP A 41 -8.82 22.63 -3.30
N LYS A 42 -7.73 22.57 -4.07
CA LYS A 42 -6.66 23.58 -4.10
C LYS A 42 -6.45 24.05 -5.54
N ALA A 43 -6.12 25.33 -5.69
CA ALA A 43 -5.69 25.91 -6.95
C ALA A 43 -4.15 25.99 -6.97
N PRO A 44 -3.47 25.54 -8.05
CA PRO A 44 -4.02 24.85 -9.22
C PRO A 44 -4.54 23.44 -8.88
N GLU A 45 -5.48 22.95 -9.68
CA GLU A 45 -6.03 21.59 -9.58
C GLU A 45 -4.88 20.57 -9.64
N GLU A 46 -4.76 19.73 -8.62
CA GLU A 46 -3.79 18.64 -8.60
C GLU A 46 -4.36 17.50 -9.45
N THR A 47 -3.62 17.14 -10.50
CA THR A 47 -3.87 15.94 -11.31
C THR A 47 -2.81 14.91 -10.98
N TYR A 48 -3.23 13.68 -10.68
CA TYR A 48 -2.32 12.56 -10.50
C TYR A 48 -2.26 11.77 -11.80
N ASP A 49 -1.05 11.64 -12.36
CA ASP A 49 -0.84 10.85 -13.56
C ASP A 49 -1.00 9.36 -13.23
N VAL A 50 -1.80 8.68 -14.03
CA VAL A 50 -2.02 7.23 -13.93
C VAL A 50 -1.30 6.55 -15.11
N PRO A 51 -0.60 5.42 -14.91
CA PRO A 51 0.00 4.65 -15.99
C PRO A 51 -1.03 4.25 -17.05
N ALA A 52 -0.55 3.97 -18.27
CA ALA A 52 -1.43 3.63 -19.40
C ALA A 52 -2.35 2.41 -19.16
N ASP A 53 -1.86 1.43 -18.40
CA ASP A 53 -2.63 0.24 -18.02
C ASP A 53 -3.47 0.45 -16.75
N GLY A 54 -3.50 1.66 -16.19
CA GLY A 54 -4.14 1.95 -14.91
C GLY A 54 -3.38 1.41 -13.69
N LEU A 55 -3.93 1.72 -12.51
CA LEU A 55 -3.53 1.17 -11.23
C LEU A 55 -4.64 0.28 -10.68
N LEU A 56 -4.32 -0.98 -10.42
CA LEU A 56 -5.20 -1.94 -9.80
C LEU A 56 -4.93 -2.02 -8.31
N PHE A 57 -5.99 -1.87 -7.53
CA PHE A 57 -5.98 -1.93 -6.07
C PHE A 57 -6.75 -3.15 -5.59
N LEU A 58 -6.11 -3.93 -4.73
CA LEU A 58 -6.76 -4.93 -3.89
C LEU A 58 -6.89 -4.36 -2.47
N ARG A 59 -8.10 -3.98 -2.08
CA ARG A 59 -8.38 -3.26 -0.83
C ARG A 59 -9.78 -3.60 -0.27
N SER A 60 -9.99 -3.47 1.04
CA SER A 60 -9.05 -3.08 2.09
C SER A 60 -8.53 -4.30 2.86
N ILE A 61 -7.22 -4.47 3.00
CA ILE A 61 -6.64 -5.61 3.72
C ILE A 61 -6.58 -5.30 5.22
N CYS A 62 -7.30 -6.04 6.04
CA CYS A 62 -7.36 -5.79 7.49
C CYS A 62 -7.65 -7.07 8.27
N ASP A 63 -7.18 -7.14 9.51
CA ASP A 63 -7.70 -8.10 10.48
C ASP A 63 -9.08 -7.61 10.97
N PRO A 64 -10.17 -8.35 10.73
CA PRO A 64 -11.51 -7.95 11.14
C PRO A 64 -11.65 -7.71 12.66
N THR A 65 -10.77 -8.32 13.47
CA THR A 65 -10.76 -8.19 14.93
C THR A 65 -9.94 -7.02 15.45
N SER A 66 -9.17 -6.34 14.58
CA SER A 66 -8.42 -5.15 14.93
C SER A 66 -9.34 -3.93 15.03
N HIS A 67 -9.07 -3.00 15.95
CA HIS A 67 -9.75 -1.69 16.01
C HIS A 67 -9.63 -0.88 14.69
N ILE A 68 -8.66 -1.24 13.85
CA ILE A 68 -8.49 -0.68 12.52
C ILE A 68 -9.65 -1.03 11.58
N SER A 69 -10.32 -2.16 11.78
CA SER A 69 -11.46 -2.56 10.95
C SER A 69 -12.62 -1.55 11.02
N GLU A 70 -12.74 -0.80 12.12
CA GLU A 70 -13.71 0.29 12.31
C GLU A 70 -13.54 1.46 11.32
N TRP A 71 -12.42 1.50 10.58
CA TRP A 71 -12.18 2.49 9.53
C TRP A 71 -12.83 2.15 8.19
N PHE A 72 -13.37 0.93 8.04
CA PHE A 72 -13.94 0.40 6.81
C PHE A 72 -15.36 -0.12 7.05
N GLU A 73 -16.12 -0.25 5.97
CA GLU A 73 -17.37 -1.01 6.02
C GLU A 73 -17.04 -2.52 6.06
N GLU A 74 -17.85 -3.32 6.77
CA GLU A 74 -17.54 -4.75 7.00
C GLU A 74 -17.40 -5.52 5.68
N ASP A 75 -18.18 -5.14 4.67
CA ASP A 75 -18.16 -5.68 3.32
C ASP A 75 -17.12 -5.00 2.40
N GLU A 76 -16.18 -4.22 2.93
CA GLU A 76 -14.99 -3.73 2.21
C GLU A 76 -13.72 -4.48 2.62
N ILE A 77 -13.76 -5.24 3.71
CA ILE A 77 -12.56 -5.86 4.29
C ILE A 77 -12.24 -7.17 3.56
N ILE A 78 -10.96 -7.31 3.21
CA ILE A 78 -10.31 -8.58 2.92
C ILE A 78 -9.61 -9.01 4.20
N SER A 79 -10.11 -10.09 4.82
CA SER A 79 -9.45 -10.66 5.99
C SER A 79 -8.03 -11.09 5.65
N THR A 80 -7.09 -10.82 6.56
CA THR A 80 -5.70 -11.29 6.47
C THR A 80 -5.59 -12.81 6.32
N ASN A 81 -6.55 -13.56 6.89
CA ASN A 81 -6.62 -15.01 6.76
C ASN A 81 -6.91 -15.47 5.32
N ALA A 82 -7.46 -14.60 4.46
CA ALA A 82 -7.69 -14.92 3.05
C ALA A 82 -6.38 -15.19 2.28
N PHE A 83 -5.24 -14.75 2.82
CA PHE A 83 -3.92 -14.95 2.22
C PHE A 83 -3.22 -16.21 2.72
N ALA A 84 -3.61 -16.77 3.87
CA ALA A 84 -2.91 -17.89 4.51
C ALA A 84 -2.88 -19.17 3.66
N GLU A 85 -3.95 -19.40 2.89
CA GLU A 85 -4.09 -20.56 2.00
C GLU A 85 -3.58 -20.29 0.58
N LEU A 86 -3.14 -19.06 0.29
CA LEU A 86 -2.63 -18.69 -1.02
C LEU A 86 -1.14 -19.03 -1.11
N GLU A 87 -0.72 -19.44 -2.31
CA GLU A 87 0.70 -19.70 -2.56
C GLU A 87 1.50 -18.39 -2.46
N GLY A 88 2.48 -18.38 -1.56
CA GLY A 88 3.39 -17.25 -1.34
C GLY A 88 4.79 -17.48 -1.92
N ALA A 89 5.60 -16.43 -1.95
CA ALA A 89 7.03 -16.50 -2.23
C ALA A 89 7.86 -16.13 -0.99
N ASP A 90 9.09 -16.64 -0.88
CA ASP A 90 9.99 -16.30 0.21
C ASP A 90 10.40 -14.83 0.15
N LEU A 91 10.33 -14.12 1.28
CA LEU A 91 10.74 -12.72 1.40
C LEU A 91 12.25 -12.62 1.66
N ALA A 92 12.91 -11.69 0.99
CA ALA A 92 14.31 -11.36 1.24
C ALA A 92 14.47 -10.45 2.46
N ILE A 93 13.44 -9.67 2.78
CA ILE A 93 13.36 -8.79 3.94
C ILE A 93 12.32 -9.37 4.90
N ASP A 94 12.74 -9.78 6.10
CA ASP A 94 11.82 -10.24 7.13
C ASP A 94 11.07 -9.04 7.74
N PRO A 95 9.73 -8.95 7.60
CA PRO A 95 8.94 -7.84 8.15
C PRO A 95 9.06 -7.72 9.67
N ARG A 96 9.37 -8.81 10.38
CA ARG A 96 9.53 -8.81 11.84
C ARG A 96 10.76 -8.04 12.28
N ASN A 97 11.74 -7.89 11.38
CA ASN A 97 12.91 -7.05 11.65
C ASN A 97 12.54 -5.56 11.68
N LEU A 98 11.32 -5.16 11.29
CA LEU A 98 10.88 -3.77 11.49
C LEU A 98 10.79 -3.37 12.96
N ALA A 99 10.57 -4.32 13.86
CA ALA A 99 10.49 -4.06 15.30
C ALA A 99 11.78 -3.40 15.84
N GLN A 100 12.91 -3.56 15.16
CA GLN A 100 14.18 -2.92 15.54
C GLN A 100 14.18 -1.39 15.32
N TYR A 101 13.24 -0.86 14.54
CA TYR A 101 13.16 0.57 14.23
C TYR A 101 12.15 1.33 15.10
N GLU A 102 11.72 0.74 16.23
CA GLU A 102 10.90 1.40 17.26
C GLU A 102 9.66 2.13 16.70
N LEU A 103 8.79 1.38 16.01
CA LEU A 103 7.49 1.90 15.57
C LEU A 103 6.67 2.33 16.80
N LYS A 104 6.04 3.52 16.75
CA LYS A 104 5.35 4.16 17.89
C LYS A 104 4.15 3.39 18.46
N GLU A 105 3.56 2.49 17.68
CA GLU A 105 2.36 1.75 18.09
C GLU A 105 2.70 0.57 19.02
N GLU A 106 1.92 0.37 20.07
CA GLU A 106 2.00 -0.80 20.95
C GLU A 106 0.70 -1.63 20.87
N PRO A 107 0.74 -2.87 20.33
CA PRO A 107 1.89 -3.54 19.73
C PRO A 107 2.30 -2.92 18.38
N PRO A 108 3.57 -3.08 17.96
CA PRO A 108 4.04 -2.53 16.69
C PRO A 108 3.23 -3.10 15.54
N ILE A 109 2.75 -2.20 14.68
CA ILE A 109 2.04 -2.56 13.46
C ILE A 109 3.06 -3.12 12.48
N ILE A 110 3.02 -4.45 12.31
CA ILE A 110 3.85 -5.17 11.35
C ILE A 110 3.04 -5.50 10.08
N PRO A 111 3.66 -5.50 8.89
CA PRO A 111 3.00 -5.93 7.67
C PRO A 111 2.48 -7.37 7.77
N TYR A 112 1.34 -7.64 7.15
CA TYR A 112 0.77 -9.00 7.09
C TYR A 112 1.65 -9.92 6.23
N LEU A 113 2.33 -10.87 6.87
CA LEU A 113 3.34 -11.72 6.23
C LEU A 113 2.82 -12.45 5.00
N ASP A 114 1.65 -13.07 5.08
CA ASP A 114 1.10 -13.85 3.97
C ASP A 114 0.63 -12.96 2.82
N ALA A 115 0.13 -11.75 3.10
CA ALA A 115 -0.18 -10.77 2.06
C ALA A 115 1.09 -10.30 1.33
N LEU A 116 2.21 -10.09 2.05
CA LEU A 116 3.49 -9.76 1.43
C LEU A 116 4.05 -10.90 0.57
N ARG A 117 4.00 -12.13 1.09
CA ARG A 117 4.42 -13.32 0.34
C ARG A 117 3.59 -13.51 -0.92
N PHE A 118 2.28 -13.31 -0.83
CA PHE A 118 1.38 -13.32 -1.97
C PHE A 118 1.71 -12.21 -2.97
N ALA A 119 1.92 -10.97 -2.52
CA ALA A 119 2.30 -9.84 -3.39
C ALA A 119 3.62 -10.10 -4.13
N LYS A 120 4.61 -10.70 -3.46
CA LYS A 120 5.87 -11.10 -4.09
C LYS A 120 5.68 -12.21 -5.12
N ARG A 121 4.92 -13.26 -4.77
CA ARG A 121 4.54 -14.35 -5.70
C ARG A 121 3.87 -13.77 -6.95
N LEU A 122 2.93 -12.85 -6.74
CA LEU A 122 2.22 -12.19 -7.81
C LEU A 122 3.21 -11.47 -8.73
N SER A 123 4.05 -10.59 -8.18
CA SER A 123 5.10 -9.88 -8.95
C SER A 123 5.97 -10.82 -9.81
N GLN A 124 6.45 -11.93 -9.21
CA GLN A 124 7.31 -12.90 -9.88
C GLN A 124 6.60 -13.66 -11.01
N THR A 125 5.36 -14.10 -10.79
CA THR A 125 4.63 -14.91 -11.77
C THR A 125 4.18 -14.10 -12.98
N THR A 126 3.98 -12.80 -12.79
CA THR A 126 3.51 -11.89 -13.83
C THR A 126 4.60 -10.98 -14.41
N ASN A 127 5.80 -10.98 -13.82
CA ASN A 127 6.90 -10.10 -14.18
C ASN A 127 6.49 -8.62 -14.20
N THR A 128 5.95 -8.12 -13.07
CA THR A 128 5.52 -6.72 -12.93
C THR A 128 5.71 -6.25 -11.51
N THR A 129 5.86 -4.94 -11.35
CA THR A 129 5.92 -4.31 -10.04
C THR A 129 4.61 -4.48 -9.27
N VAL A 130 4.70 -5.03 -8.07
CA VAL A 130 3.60 -5.11 -7.10
C VAL A 130 4.04 -4.43 -5.82
N ALA A 131 3.21 -3.55 -5.28
CA ALA A 131 3.46 -2.92 -3.99
C ALA A 131 2.42 -3.35 -2.96
N TYR A 132 2.84 -3.55 -1.72
CA TYR A 132 1.97 -3.49 -0.55
C TYR A 132 2.18 -2.13 0.11
N TYR A 133 1.12 -1.36 0.32
CA TYR A 133 1.19 -0.06 0.99
C TYR A 133 0.29 -0.05 2.21
N TYR A 134 0.82 0.48 3.31
CA TYR A 134 0.10 0.68 4.55
C TYR A 134 0.34 2.09 5.08
N CYS A 135 -0.74 2.77 5.48
CA CYS A 135 -0.63 3.98 6.27
C CYS A 135 -1.79 4.16 7.24
N TYR A 136 -1.48 4.84 8.34
CA TYR A 136 -2.43 5.33 9.31
C TYR A 136 -2.08 6.79 9.64
N PHE A 137 -3.03 7.69 9.41
CA PHE A 137 -2.90 9.11 9.70
C PHE A 137 -3.84 9.50 10.83
N TRP A 138 -3.30 10.24 11.81
CA TRP A 138 -4.07 10.86 12.89
C TRP A 138 -3.76 12.35 12.94
N GLY A 139 -4.80 13.18 13.10
CA GLY A 139 -4.61 14.63 13.21
C GLY A 139 -4.01 15.32 11.97
N GLY A 140 -3.90 14.63 10.83
CA GLY A 140 -3.22 15.14 9.62
C GLY A 140 -1.73 14.80 9.53
N HIS A 141 -1.22 13.97 10.43
CA HIS A 141 0.15 13.45 10.41
C HIS A 141 0.14 11.92 10.27
N PRO A 142 1.13 11.34 9.56
CA PRO A 142 1.31 9.90 9.52
C PRO A 142 1.81 9.42 10.88
N GLU A 143 1.07 8.49 11.50
CA GLU A 143 1.48 7.79 12.72
C GLU A 143 2.29 6.54 12.35
N VAL A 144 1.83 5.83 11.30
CA VAL A 144 2.52 4.68 10.72
C VAL A 144 2.43 4.79 9.21
N GLU A 145 3.55 4.61 8.52
CA GLU A 145 3.59 4.56 7.07
C GLU A 145 4.72 3.64 6.61
N PHE A 146 4.37 2.61 5.84
CA PHE A 146 5.34 1.71 5.24
C PHE A 146 4.83 1.11 3.93
N ALA A 147 5.76 0.62 3.14
CA ALA A 147 5.47 -0.09 1.91
C ALA A 147 6.50 -1.17 1.62
N TRP A 148 6.07 -2.22 0.93
CA TRP A 148 6.95 -3.18 0.26
C TRP A 148 6.74 -3.04 -1.23
N VAL A 149 7.82 -2.99 -1.99
CA VAL A 149 7.80 -3.00 -3.45
C VAL A 149 8.56 -4.22 -3.94
N PHE A 150 7.88 -5.02 -4.74
CA PHE A 150 8.41 -6.20 -5.41
C PHE A 150 8.48 -5.88 -6.91
N ASP A 151 9.68 -5.68 -7.41
CA ASP A 151 10.00 -5.56 -8.84
C ASP A 151 11.22 -6.45 -9.14
N ASP A 152 12.20 -5.96 -9.90
CA ASP A 152 13.49 -6.64 -10.07
C ASP A 152 14.26 -6.81 -8.75
N ALA A 153 13.85 -6.08 -7.70
CA ALA A 153 14.34 -6.21 -6.34
C ALA A 153 13.18 -6.26 -5.32
N GLU A 154 13.52 -6.64 -4.09
CA GLU A 154 12.63 -6.47 -2.93
C GLU A 154 13.12 -5.28 -2.11
N ARG A 155 12.26 -4.29 -1.91
CA ARG A 155 12.54 -3.10 -1.11
C ARG A 155 11.40 -2.83 -0.14
N ALA A 156 11.74 -2.41 1.07
CA ALA A 156 10.78 -1.87 2.01
C ALA A 156 11.07 -0.39 2.23
N PHE A 157 10.03 0.43 2.30
CA PHE A 157 10.11 1.85 2.65
C PHE A 157 9.37 2.04 3.95
N ILE A 158 9.98 2.72 4.93
CA ILE A 158 9.36 2.95 6.23
C ILE A 158 9.54 4.39 6.67
N ARG A 159 8.51 4.95 7.30
CA ARG A 159 8.59 6.20 8.06
C ARG A 159 8.77 5.88 9.54
N LEU A 160 9.85 6.41 10.11
CA LEU A 160 10.09 6.43 11.55
C LEU A 160 9.64 7.78 12.08
N VAL A 161 8.64 7.75 12.97
CA VAL A 161 8.06 8.96 13.57
C VAL A 161 8.78 9.25 14.89
N ASP A 162 9.47 10.38 14.96
CA ASP A 162 10.14 10.87 16.18
C ASP A 162 9.23 11.88 16.90
N PRO A 163 9.15 11.88 18.24
CA PRO A 163 8.42 12.91 18.98
C PRO A 163 9.03 14.32 18.82
N THR A 164 10.31 14.42 18.47
CA THR A 164 11.03 15.66 18.22
C THR A 164 10.65 16.21 16.84
N PRO A 165 10.11 17.44 16.75
CA PRO A 165 9.76 18.04 15.47
C PRO A 165 10.95 18.04 14.50
N GLY A 166 10.74 17.49 13.30
CA GLY A 166 11.75 17.44 12.24
C GLY A 166 12.76 16.30 12.35
N ALA A 167 12.66 15.43 13.35
CA ALA A 167 13.54 14.27 13.51
C ALA A 167 12.98 12.97 12.87
N ASN A 168 11.82 13.06 12.19
CA ASN A 168 11.30 11.93 11.43
C ASN A 168 12.33 11.47 10.39
N ARG A 169 12.51 10.16 10.29
CA ARG A 169 13.40 9.55 9.30
C ARG A 169 12.59 8.70 8.34
N LEU A 170 13.01 8.67 7.09
CA LEU A 170 12.49 7.76 6.09
C LEU A 170 13.63 6.81 5.75
N LEU A 171 13.36 5.51 5.71
CA LEU A 171 14.36 4.50 5.38
C LEU A 171 13.91 3.70 4.17
N ALA A 172 14.85 3.39 3.29
CA ALA A 172 14.75 2.30 2.34
C ALA A 172 15.55 1.12 2.88
N ILE A 173 14.92 -0.04 2.94
CA ILE A 173 15.52 -1.30 3.39
C ILE A 173 15.58 -2.21 2.18
N GLY A 174 16.78 -2.73 1.90
CA GLY A 174 17.02 -3.76 0.91
C GLY A 174 17.74 -4.96 1.51
N PRO A 175 18.09 -5.97 0.70
CA PRO A 175 18.80 -7.16 1.15
C PRO A 175 20.17 -6.86 1.77
N THR A 176 20.77 -5.71 1.44
CA THR A 176 22.12 -5.32 1.89
C THR A 176 22.12 -4.39 3.11
N GLY A 177 20.96 -3.95 3.59
CA GLY A 177 20.83 -3.03 4.72
C GLY A 177 19.82 -1.91 4.51
N ALA A 178 19.86 -0.93 5.41
CA ALA A 178 18.99 0.24 5.39
C ALA A 178 19.77 1.51 5.02
N GLU A 179 19.14 2.40 4.26
CA GLU A 179 19.65 3.72 3.90
C GLU A 179 18.59 4.81 4.11
N ASP A 180 19.03 6.05 4.30
CA ASP A 180 18.12 7.19 4.42
C ASP A 180 17.43 7.49 3.08
N LEU A 181 16.13 7.75 3.15
CA LEU A 181 15.27 8.06 2.02
C LEU A 181 14.93 9.56 2.02
N TYR A 182 15.00 10.20 0.85
CA TYR A 182 14.78 11.64 0.71
C TYR A 182 13.36 12.03 0.26
N GLU A 183 12.53 11.06 -0.13
CA GLU A 183 11.16 11.27 -0.58
C GLU A 183 10.19 10.43 0.26
N ASP A 184 8.96 10.89 0.43
CA ASP A 184 7.94 10.20 1.22
C ASP A 184 7.69 8.77 0.74
N VAL A 185 7.35 7.87 1.67
CA VAL A 185 7.09 6.45 1.40
C VAL A 185 6.07 6.29 0.27
N LEU A 186 4.92 6.98 0.36
CA LEU A 186 3.90 6.92 -0.69
C LEU A 186 4.41 7.37 -2.06
N VAL A 187 5.19 8.46 -2.11
CA VAL A 187 5.74 8.99 -3.37
C VAL A 187 6.65 7.94 -4.01
N LYS A 188 7.54 7.33 -3.23
CA LYS A 188 8.43 6.26 -3.71
C LYS A 188 7.68 5.02 -4.16
N THR A 189 6.67 4.60 -3.42
CA THR A 189 5.83 3.45 -3.76
C THR A 189 5.11 3.67 -5.08
N MET A 190 4.47 4.83 -5.25
CA MET A 190 3.73 5.13 -6.49
C MET A 190 4.66 5.32 -7.68
N ALA A 191 5.83 5.94 -7.48
CA ALA A 191 6.83 6.09 -8.53
C ALA A 191 7.31 4.72 -9.05
N ALA A 192 7.48 3.72 -8.18
CA ALA A 192 7.81 2.36 -8.60
C ALA A 192 6.72 1.68 -9.45
N LEU A 193 5.47 2.13 -9.30
CA LEU A 193 4.31 1.70 -10.09
C LEU A 193 4.10 2.58 -11.35
N GLY A 194 5.00 3.51 -11.64
CA GLY A 194 4.90 4.43 -12.77
C GLY A 194 3.95 5.61 -12.56
N CYS A 195 3.48 5.85 -11.33
CA CYS A 195 2.60 6.95 -10.96
C CYS A 195 3.39 8.04 -10.22
N HIS A 196 3.44 9.23 -10.80
CA HIS A 196 4.16 10.36 -10.20
C HIS A 196 3.20 11.17 -9.33
N LEU A 197 3.48 11.21 -8.03
CA LEU A 197 2.74 12.05 -7.10
C LEU A 197 3.49 13.38 -6.86
N PRO A 198 2.79 14.53 -6.81
CA PRO A 198 3.41 15.81 -6.48
C PRO A 198 3.79 15.93 -5.00
N GLY A 199 3.36 15.00 -4.15
CA GLY A 199 3.66 14.95 -2.72
C GLY A 199 3.05 13.73 -2.02
N PRO A 200 3.13 13.65 -0.68
CA PRO A 200 2.69 12.49 0.12
C PRO A 200 1.16 12.36 0.26
N TYR A 201 0.41 12.99 -0.63
CA TYR A 201 -1.03 13.00 -0.60
C TYR A 201 -1.57 12.35 -1.87
N PHE A 202 -2.47 11.38 -1.70
CA PHE A 202 -3.14 10.68 -2.79
C PHE A 202 -4.63 10.67 -2.53
N TYR A 203 -5.40 11.34 -3.39
CA TYR A 203 -6.84 11.52 -3.19
C TYR A 203 -7.62 10.21 -2.98
N PRO A 204 -7.31 9.11 -3.69
CA PRO A 204 -7.96 7.83 -3.45
C PRO A 204 -7.76 7.22 -2.05
N HIS A 205 -6.81 7.71 -1.25
CA HIS A 205 -6.69 7.30 0.15
C HIS A 205 -7.64 8.02 1.10
N THR A 206 -8.34 9.06 0.63
CA THR A 206 -9.33 9.74 1.48
C THR A 206 -10.63 8.95 1.57
N ARG A 207 -11.28 9.02 2.74
CA ARG A 207 -12.59 8.40 2.99
C ARG A 207 -13.70 8.87 2.03
N SER A 208 -13.57 10.08 1.48
CA SER A 208 -14.57 10.64 0.55
C SER A 208 -14.38 10.22 -0.90
N TYR A 209 -13.36 9.42 -1.21
CA TYR A 209 -13.14 8.95 -2.57
C TYR A 209 -14.16 7.85 -2.93
N ALA A 210 -14.81 7.99 -4.09
CA ALA A 210 -15.87 7.10 -4.55
C ALA A 210 -15.29 5.82 -5.20
N TRP A 211 -14.71 4.94 -4.38
CA TRP A 211 -14.10 3.69 -4.87
C TRP A 211 -15.06 2.80 -5.65
N GLU A 212 -16.35 2.79 -5.30
CA GLU A 212 -17.39 2.02 -5.99
C GLU A 212 -17.49 2.29 -7.49
N GLU A 213 -17.16 3.51 -7.94
CA GLU A 213 -17.18 3.88 -9.36
C GLU A 213 -16.07 3.18 -10.17
N HIS A 214 -15.10 2.56 -9.49
CA HIS A 214 -13.91 1.93 -10.06
C HIS A 214 -13.84 0.42 -9.84
N ARG A 215 -14.90 -0.17 -9.26
CA ARG A 215 -14.98 -1.60 -8.94
C ARG A 215 -15.06 -2.44 -10.23
N LEU A 216 -14.32 -3.55 -10.26
CA LEU A 216 -14.29 -4.51 -11.39
C LEU A 216 -15.30 -5.66 -11.26
#